data_AF-A0AA40ENI0-F1
#
_entry.id   AF-A0AA40ENI0-F1
#
_cell.length_a   1.000
_cell.length_b   1.000
_cell.length_c   1.000
_cell.angle_alpha   90.00
_cell.angle_beta   90.00
_cell.angle_gamma   90.00
#
_symmetry.space_group_name_H-M   'P 1'
#
loop_
_entity.id
_entity.type
_entity.pdbx_description
1 polymer ?
#
loop_
_entity_poly.entity_id
_entity_poly.type
_entity_poly.pdbx_seq_one_letter_code
_entity_poly.pdbx_strand_id
1 'polypeptide(L)' 'TGGGKSLTFILPSYGVNNGTTVVITPFMALQEDLYVRYTNTSIYSAIWVAGKVTVVSVVFIIPESFITKSF' A
#
# COMPACT_ATOMS: atom_id res chain seq x y z
N THR A 1 19.16 12.20 -4.89
CA THR A 1 19.62 10.87 -4.41
C THR A 1 18.44 10.18 -3.74
N GLY A 2 17.97 9.02 -4.22
CA GLY A 2 16.80 8.41 -3.55
C GLY A 2 16.23 7.10 -4.09
N GLY A 3 16.64 6.61 -5.26
CA GLY A 3 16.05 5.41 -5.88
C GLY A 3 16.12 4.12 -5.05
N GLY A 4 16.99 4.07 -4.03
CA GLY A 4 17.15 2.89 -3.15
C GLY A 4 16.24 2.83 -1.92
N LYS A 5 15.53 3.89 -1.52
CA LYS A 5 14.71 3.89 -0.28
C LYS A 5 13.31 3.32 -0.46
N SER A 6 12.69 3.48 -1.64
CA SER A 6 11.37 2.91 -1.92
C SER A 6 11.39 1.37 -1.97
N LEU A 7 12.54 0.77 -2.31
CA LEU A 7 12.71 -0.68 -2.37
C LEU A 7 12.73 -1.35 -0.98
N THR A 8 13.09 -0.62 0.08
CA THR A 8 13.24 -1.21 1.43
C THR A 8 11.89 -1.49 2.11
N PHE A 9 10.79 -0.91 1.62
CA PHE A 9 9.43 -1.18 2.13
C PHE A 9 8.68 -2.26 1.34
N ILE A 10 9.25 -2.77 0.23
CA ILE A 10 8.56 -3.68 -0.71
C ILE A 10 8.70 -5.17 -0.31
N LEU A 11 9.51 -5.55 0.68
CA LEU A 11 9.60 -6.93 1.16
C LEU A 11 9.49 -7.00 2.70
N PRO A 12 8.59 -7.83 3.27
CA PRO A 12 8.00 -9.04 2.67
C PRO A 12 6.47 -9.05 2.69
N SER A 13 5.81 -8.85 1.54
CA SER A 13 4.46 -9.40 1.33
C SER A 13 4.48 -10.80 0.69
N TYR A 14 5.66 -11.35 0.42
CA TYR A 14 5.84 -12.65 -0.24
C TYR A 14 6.02 -13.80 0.76
N GLY A 15 5.21 -13.83 1.83
CA GLY A 15 5.34 -14.86 2.88
C GLY A 15 4.04 -15.29 3.55
N VAL A 16 2.91 -14.60 3.32
CA VAL A 16 1.65 -14.90 3.98
C VAL A 16 0.69 -15.53 2.97
N ASN A 17 0.69 -16.85 2.88
CA ASN A 17 -0.42 -17.55 2.24
C ASN A 17 -1.70 -17.23 3.05
N ASN A 18 -2.62 -16.48 2.45
CA ASN A 18 -3.91 -16.02 2.99
C ASN A 18 -3.96 -14.73 3.84
N GLY A 19 -2.96 -13.83 3.76
CA GLY A 19 -3.01 -12.53 4.45
C GLY A 19 -3.12 -11.31 3.51
N THR A 20 -3.68 -10.20 4.01
CA THR A 20 -3.55 -8.88 3.36
C THR A 20 -2.43 -8.09 4.03
N THR A 21 -1.46 -7.64 3.25
CA THR A 21 -0.40 -6.73 3.72
C THR A 21 -0.88 -5.29 3.65
N VAL A 22 -0.77 -4.55 4.75
CA VAL A 22 -1.08 -3.12 4.81
C VAL A 22 0.21 -2.32 4.70
N VAL A 23 0.31 -1.44 3.70
CA VAL A 23 1.46 -0.57 3.48
C VAL A 23 1.04 0.87 3.76
N ILE A 24 1.60 1.46 4.81
CA ILE A 24 1.35 2.86 5.18
C ILE A 24 2.39 3.74 4.50
N THR A 25 1.92 4.69 3.69
CA THR A 25 2.74 5.61 2.90
C THR A 25 2.58 7.06 3.38
N PRO A 26 3.68 7.80 3.59
CA PRO A 26 3.63 9.17 4.12
C PRO A 26 3.10 10.25 3.15
N PHE A 27 2.95 9.97 1.86
CA PHE A 27 2.42 10.95 0.89
C PHE A 27 1.90 10.28 -0.38
N MET A 28 0.95 10.96 -1.04
CA MET A 28 0.21 10.47 -2.21
C MET A 28 1.10 10.06 -3.39
N ALA A 29 2.13 10.85 -3.69
CA ALA A 29 3.05 10.54 -4.78
C ALA A 29 3.78 9.18 -4.59
N LEU A 30 4.09 8.79 -3.36
CA LEU A 30 4.71 7.48 -3.08
C LEU A 30 3.69 6.35 -3.13
N GLN A 31 2.45 6.59 -2.67
CA GLN A 31 1.36 5.63 -2.82
C GLN A 31 1.12 5.30 -4.29
N GLU A 32 1.05 6.33 -5.14
CA GLU A 32 0.83 6.18 -6.58
C GLU A 32 2.00 5.45 -7.25
N ASP A 33 3.25 5.83 -6.95
CA ASP A 33 4.43 5.14 -7.48
C ASP A 33 4.46 3.65 -7.10
N LEU A 34 4.13 3.32 -5.84
CA LEU A 34 4.05 1.93 -5.40
C LEU A 34 2.87 1.19 -6.05
N TYR A 35 1.69 1.81 -6.11
CA TYR A 35 0.52 1.20 -6.73
C TYR A 35 0.77 0.88 -8.21
N VAL A 36 1.32 1.82 -8.99
CA VAL A 36 1.68 1.61 -10.40
C VAL A 36 2.67 0.46 -10.56
N ARG A 37 3.70 0.37 -9.71
CA ARG A 37 4.66 -0.72 -9.74
C ARG A 37 4.00 -2.07 -9.45
N TYR A 38 3.12 -2.14 -8.45
CA TYR A 38 2.41 -3.37 -8.12
C TYR A 38 1.38 -3.78 -9.18
N THR A 39 0.66 -2.83 -9.81
CA THR A 39 -0.25 -3.13 -10.92
C THR A 39 0.47 -3.65 -12.17
N ASN A 40 1.75 -3.30 -12.34
CA ASN A 40 2.60 -3.83 -13.40
C ASN A 40 3.17 -5.23 -13.07
N THR A 41 2.83 -5.78 -11.90
CA THR A 41 3.17 -7.15 -11.48
C THR A 41 1.91 -7.97 -11.29
N SER A 42 2.01 -9.29 -11.21
CA SER A 42 0.87 -10.19 -10.92
C SER A 42 0.37 -10.11 -9.46
N ILE A 43 0.65 -9.03 -8.73
CA ILE A 43 0.26 -8.84 -7.33
C ILE A 43 -1.06 -8.07 -7.27
N TYR A 44 -2.10 -8.71 -6.73
CA TYR A 44 -3.39 -8.06 -6.46
C TYR A 44 -3.21 -6.99 -5.39
N SER A 45 -3.30 -5.72 -5.80
CA SER A 45 -3.12 -4.57 -4.92
C SER A 45 -4.22 -3.52 -5.10
N ALA A 46 -4.44 -2.69 -4.08
CA ALA A 46 -5.38 -1.57 -4.14
C ALA A 46 -4.95 -0.39 -3.26
N ILE A 47 -5.47 0.79 -3.59
CA ILE A 47 -5.47 1.94 -2.69
C ILE A 47 -6.70 1.83 -1.78
N TRP A 48 -6.50 2.00 -0.47
CA TRP A 48 -7.59 1.96 0.49
C TRP A 48 -8.54 3.15 0.31
N VAL A 49 -9.84 2.87 0.42
CA VAL A 49 -10.90 3.89 0.40
C VAL A 49 -11.86 3.59 1.55
N ALA A 50 -12.17 4.62 2.35
CA ALA A 50 -13.11 4.51 3.46
C ALA A 50 -14.47 3.96 2.99
N GLY A 51 -15.01 2.97 3.71
CA GLY A 51 -16.30 2.35 3.40
C GLY A 51 -16.29 1.32 2.26
N LYS A 52 -15.13 1.05 1.63
CA LYS A 52 -15.01 0.04 0.57
C LYS A 52 -14.29 -1.20 1.06
N VAL A 53 -14.99 -2.35 1.04
CA VAL A 53 -14.36 -3.66 1.27
C VAL A 53 -13.50 -4.02 0.06
N THR A 54 -12.22 -4.33 0.31
CA THR A 54 -11.26 -4.65 -0.74
C THR A 54 -10.53 -5.95 -0.41
N VAL A 55 -10.67 -6.97 -1.26
CA VAL A 55 -10.02 -8.28 -1.09
C VAL A 55 -8.77 -8.31 -1.96
N VAL A 56 -7.61 -8.00 -1.36
CA VAL A 56 -6.32 -7.88 -2.06
C VAL A 56 -5.17 -8.41 -1.20
N SER A 57 -4.07 -8.78 -1.85
CA SER A 57 -2.84 -9.19 -1.18
C SER A 57 -2.12 -8.00 -0.56
N VAL A 58 -2.22 -6.82 -1.16
CA VAL A 58 -1.57 -5.58 -0.69
C VAL A 58 -2.53 -4.40 -0.74
N VAL A 59 -2.65 -3.65 0.34
CA VAL A 59 -3.40 -2.38 0.38
C VAL A 59 -2.52 -1.23 0.82
N PHE A 60 -2.55 -0.13 0.06
CA PHE A 60 -1.80 1.08 0.37
C PHE A 60 -2.70 2.10 1.10
N ILE A 61 -2.20 2.69 2.18
CA ILE A 61 -2.91 3.67 3.02
C ILE A 61 -2.05 4.91 3.22
N ILE A 62 -2.67 6.09 3.18
CA ILE A 62 -2.05 7.35 3.60
C ILE A 62 -2.64 7.70 4.98
N PRO A 63 -1.82 7.97 6.02
CA PRO A 63 -2.32 8.29 7.36
C PRO A 63 -3.37 9.40 7.35
N GLU A 64 -3.14 10.47 6.59
CA GLU A 64 -4.02 11.63 6.48
C GLU A 64 -5.41 11.28 5.95
N SER A 65 -5.53 10.28 5.07
CA SER A 65 -6.83 9.79 4.58
C SER A 65 -7.49 8.80 5.55
N PHE A 66 -6.77 8.35 6.58
CA PHE A 66 -7.23 7.43 7.61
C PHE A 66 -7.62 8.14 8.92
N ILE A 67 -7.36 9.45 9.06
CA ILE A 67 -7.77 10.21 10.26
C ILE A 67 -9.29 10.41 10.24
N THR A 68 -10.02 9.51 10.90
CA THR A 68 -11.34 9.85 11.43
C THR A 68 -11.15 10.91 12.52
N LYS A 69 -12.04 11.91 12.58
CA LYS A 69 -12.02 13.01 13.58
C LYS A 69 -12.27 12.52 15.01
N SER A 70 -11.42 11.66 15.55
CA SER A 70 -11.54 11.13 16.91
C SER A 70 -10.14 10.81 17.44
N PHE A 71 -9.49 11.85 17.98
CA PHE A 71 -8.47 11.74 19.01
C PHE A 71 -9.09 12.18 20.33
#